data_AF-A0A286BVK7-F1
#
_entry.id   AF-A0A286BVK7-F1
#
_cell.length_a   1.000
_cell.length_b   1.000
_cell.length_c   1.000
_cell.angle_alpha   90.00
_cell.angle_beta   90.00
_cell.angle_gamma   90.00
#
_symmetry.space_group_name_H-M   'P 1'
#
loop_
_entity.id
_entity.type
_entity.pdbx_description
1 polymer ?
#
loop_
_entity_poly.entity_id
_entity_poly.type
_entity_poly.pdbx_seq_one_letter_code
_entity_poly.pdbx_strand_id
1 'polypeptide(L)'
;MPERINNKKCIIGPSHIVRWEQLFNNVLTELPHYDNYAIGGLPIWDEGLLSFLNEAVKKYDEIYILIGDFRFGNAVLNNEKTRSLGIVKENINSVNDSIMLAKCLDSLDVISEMKNVKLIFWDLYIREFTNKKSGRHSEGDEYNHPHWNYAFFEKRYHSKTIVLSELNNLDLDFLFIDSSLHPSIFGYNFLLNLVTNNSVTDSFLSCLRFRCAIDKELNCSKPTVIIGNGVFFRTIHYYLSKGIISLNVNVQTSRADDALFTKRQEERRLIFFSEYRNEYAREKAQSYLEKANWKEKTYIDFPNLKNRLRSSIIFEITNDVPNFLFIYALLKSSMNGNTQDKFDINAFKDSLNKHFIRNCLCLS
;
A
#
# COMPACT_ATOMS: atom_id res chain seq x y z
N MET A 1 -25.21 -22.31 -11.06
CA MET A 1 -24.67 -20.95 -10.86
C MET A 1 -25.40 -20.04 -11.83
N PRO A 2 -26.02 -18.94 -11.39
CA PRO A 2 -26.61 -17.99 -12.33
C PRO A 2 -25.50 -17.46 -13.24
N GLU A 3 -25.78 -17.34 -14.54
CA GLU A 3 -24.88 -16.69 -15.48
C GLU A 3 -24.54 -15.30 -14.94
N ARG A 4 -23.31 -15.12 -14.46
CA ARG A 4 -22.81 -13.78 -14.13
C ARG A 4 -22.78 -13.02 -15.44
N ILE A 5 -23.69 -12.07 -15.60
CA ILE A 5 -23.55 -11.01 -16.61
C ILE A 5 -22.14 -10.46 -16.43
N ASN A 6 -21.29 -10.68 -17.42
CA ASN A 6 -19.88 -10.34 -17.33
C ASN A 6 -19.74 -8.83 -17.56
N ASN A 7 -20.12 -8.03 -16.56
CA ASN A 7 -20.03 -6.57 -16.63
C ASN A 7 -18.58 -6.20 -16.93
N LYS A 8 -18.36 -5.55 -18.08
CA LYS A 8 -17.05 -5.09 -18.50
C LYS A 8 -16.67 -3.88 -17.65
N LYS A 9 -15.68 -4.04 -16.78
CA LYS A 9 -15.19 -2.96 -15.92
C LYS A 9 -13.82 -2.49 -16.39
N CYS A 10 -13.57 -1.19 -16.25
CA CYS A 10 -12.26 -0.59 -16.45
C CYS A 10 -11.81 0.17 -15.21
N ILE A 11 -10.53 0.04 -14.84
CA ILE A 11 -9.92 0.77 -13.73
C ILE A 11 -8.84 1.70 -14.26
N ILE A 12 -8.94 2.98 -13.91
CA ILE A 12 -8.07 4.04 -14.39
C ILE A 12 -7.41 4.71 -13.20
N GLY A 13 -6.14 5.07 -13.33
CA GLY A 13 -5.51 5.91 -12.32
C GLY A 13 -4.01 6.08 -12.46
N PRO A 14 -3.38 6.71 -11.47
CA PRO A 14 -1.96 7.02 -11.50
C PRO A 14 -1.10 5.81 -11.12
N SER A 15 0.04 6.03 -10.44
CA SER A 15 0.97 4.99 -9.99
C SER A 15 0.34 3.92 -9.10
N HIS A 16 -0.77 4.23 -8.42
CA HIS A 16 -1.53 3.28 -7.60
C HIS A 16 -2.11 2.15 -8.45
N ILE A 17 -2.64 2.44 -9.65
CA ILE A 17 -3.17 1.40 -10.55
C ILE A 17 -2.04 0.66 -11.28
N VAL A 18 -0.92 1.34 -11.56
CA VAL A 18 0.30 0.66 -12.07
C VAL A 18 0.77 -0.39 -11.06
N ARG A 19 0.81 -0.04 -9.77
CA ARG A 19 1.17 -0.98 -8.69
C ARG A 19 0.15 -2.07 -8.49
N TRP A 20 -1.14 -1.75 -8.62
CA TRP A 20 -2.20 -2.75 -8.63
C TRP A 20 -1.95 -3.82 -9.69
N GLU A 21 -1.76 -3.40 -10.94
CA GLU A 21 -1.56 -4.32 -12.06
C GLU A 21 -0.38 -5.26 -11.80
N GLN A 22 0.74 -4.72 -11.31
CA GLN A 22 1.89 -5.56 -10.98
C GLN A 22 1.62 -6.49 -9.79
N LEU A 23 0.90 -6.03 -8.76
CA LEU A 23 0.51 -6.88 -7.64
C LEU A 23 -0.35 -8.06 -8.13
N PHE A 24 -1.33 -7.81 -8.99
CA PHE A 24 -2.25 -8.84 -9.49
C PHE A 24 -1.55 -9.79 -10.47
N ASN A 25 -0.65 -9.27 -11.31
CA ASN A 25 0.09 -10.10 -12.27
C ASN A 25 1.18 -10.97 -11.62
N ASN A 26 1.76 -10.55 -10.49
CA ASN A 26 2.88 -11.25 -9.86
C ASN A 26 2.51 -12.00 -8.58
N VAL A 27 1.61 -11.45 -7.76
CA VAL A 27 1.31 -11.93 -6.40
C VAL A 27 -0.12 -12.42 -6.28
N LEU A 28 -1.11 -11.66 -6.71
CA LEU A 28 -2.53 -11.99 -6.54
C LEU A 28 -3.15 -12.53 -7.84
N THR A 29 -2.52 -13.57 -8.39
CA THR A 29 -2.81 -14.10 -9.74
C THR A 29 -4.12 -14.89 -9.85
N GLU A 30 -4.80 -15.17 -8.73
CA GLU A 30 -6.09 -15.88 -8.73
C GLU A 30 -7.30 -14.94 -8.69
N LEU A 31 -7.08 -13.62 -8.63
CA LEU A 31 -8.14 -12.62 -8.57
C LEU A 31 -8.66 -12.23 -9.96
N PRO A 32 -9.89 -11.69 -10.06
CA PRO A 32 -10.39 -11.12 -11.31
C PRO A 32 -9.45 -10.05 -11.85
N HIS A 33 -9.10 -10.17 -13.13
CA HIS A 33 -8.39 -9.14 -13.88
C HIS A 33 -9.40 -8.18 -14.51
N TYR A 34 -9.13 -6.89 -14.40
CA TYR A 34 -9.90 -5.84 -15.05
C TYR A 34 -9.04 -5.14 -16.10
N ASP A 35 -9.67 -4.69 -17.19
CA ASP A 35 -9.01 -3.81 -18.15
C ASP A 35 -8.57 -2.53 -17.40
N ASN A 36 -7.37 -2.04 -17.66
CA ASN A 36 -6.83 -0.89 -16.96
C ASN A 36 -6.23 0.16 -17.90
N TYR A 37 -6.24 1.40 -17.45
CA TYR A 37 -5.44 2.49 -18.03
C TYR A 37 -4.65 3.15 -16.89
N ALA A 38 -3.37 2.81 -16.81
CA ALA A 38 -2.53 3.18 -15.68
C ALA A 38 -1.23 3.84 -16.13
N ILE A 39 -0.97 5.06 -15.67
CA ILE A 39 0.27 5.79 -15.97
C ILE A 39 0.76 6.45 -14.68
N GLY A 40 2.04 6.27 -14.33
CA GLY A 40 2.62 6.87 -13.14
C GLY A 40 2.51 8.40 -13.16
N GLY A 41 1.95 8.99 -12.10
CA GLY A 41 1.77 10.45 -12.00
C GLY A 41 0.84 11.06 -13.04
N LEU A 42 -0.12 10.29 -13.57
CA LEU A 42 -1.10 10.72 -14.57
C LEU A 42 -1.99 11.86 -14.02
N PRO A 43 -1.95 13.07 -14.60
CA PRO A 43 -2.93 14.09 -14.27
C PRO A 43 -4.31 13.75 -14.84
N ILE A 44 -5.37 14.10 -14.10
CA ILE A 44 -6.76 13.90 -14.54
C ILE A 44 -7.12 14.73 -15.79
N TRP A 45 -6.37 15.80 -16.03
CA TRP A 45 -6.52 16.70 -17.18
C TRP A 45 -5.71 16.28 -18.40
N ASP A 46 -5.02 15.13 -18.36
CA ASP A 46 -4.24 14.60 -19.47
C ASP A 46 -5.12 14.36 -20.72
N GLU A 47 -4.72 14.91 -21.87
CA GLU A 47 -5.49 14.78 -23.12
C GLU A 47 -5.61 13.32 -23.58
N GLY A 48 -4.57 12.51 -23.35
CA GLY A 48 -4.58 11.09 -23.67
C GLY A 48 -5.58 10.31 -22.83
N LEU A 49 -5.68 10.64 -21.54
CA LEU A 49 -6.70 10.09 -20.65
C LEU A 49 -8.11 10.50 -21.08
N LEU A 50 -8.35 11.78 -21.36
CA LEU A 50 -9.68 12.26 -21.77
C LEU A 50 -10.12 11.61 -23.10
N SER A 51 -9.19 11.47 -24.04
CA SER A 51 -9.42 10.74 -25.31
C SER A 51 -9.75 9.27 -25.05
N PHE A 52 -8.99 8.60 -24.20
CA PHE A 52 -9.28 7.21 -23.79
C PHE A 52 -10.66 7.07 -23.15
N LEU A 53 -11.03 7.98 -22.24
CA LEU A 53 -12.33 7.97 -21.55
C LEU A 53 -13.49 8.06 -22.54
N ASN A 54 -13.40 8.92 -23.56
CA ASN A 54 -14.45 9.06 -24.58
C ASN A 54 -14.73 7.77 -25.35
N GLU A 55 -13.74 6.91 -25.53
CA GLU A 55 -13.92 5.58 -26.12
C GLU A 55 -14.31 4.52 -25.07
N ALA A 56 -13.73 4.61 -23.87
CA ALA A 56 -14.01 3.69 -22.77
C ALA A 56 -15.48 3.70 -22.36
N VAL A 57 -16.13 4.87 -22.31
CA VAL A 57 -17.56 4.97 -21.93
C VAL A 57 -18.50 4.21 -22.86
N LYS A 58 -18.07 3.93 -24.10
CA LYS A 58 -18.81 3.12 -25.08
C LYS A 58 -18.53 1.61 -24.94
N LYS A 59 -17.37 1.24 -24.38
CA LYS A 59 -16.86 -0.14 -24.30
C LYS A 59 -17.20 -0.84 -22.98
N TYR A 60 -17.20 -0.10 -21.87
CA TYR A 60 -17.33 -0.65 -20.52
C TYR A 60 -18.68 -0.33 -19.90
N ASP A 61 -19.16 -1.19 -19.01
CA ASP A 61 -20.38 -0.97 -18.23
C ASP A 61 -20.13 -0.06 -17.03
N GLU A 62 -18.92 -0.16 -16.44
CA GLU A 62 -18.48 0.65 -15.31
C GLU A 62 -17.01 1.03 -15.46
N ILE A 63 -16.70 2.31 -15.19
CA ILE A 63 -15.34 2.85 -15.22
C ILE A 63 -15.04 3.45 -13.85
N TYR A 64 -14.01 2.94 -13.18
CA TYR A 64 -13.57 3.44 -11.89
C TYR A 64 -12.29 4.25 -12.09
N ILE A 65 -12.29 5.50 -11.63
CA ILE A 65 -11.14 6.39 -11.75
C ILE A 65 -10.61 6.70 -10.36
N LEU A 66 -9.40 6.21 -10.07
CA LEU A 66 -8.65 6.61 -8.89
C LEU A 66 -8.00 7.97 -9.18
N ILE A 67 -8.50 9.01 -8.53
CA ILE A 67 -8.05 10.38 -8.75
C ILE A 67 -6.76 10.62 -7.97
N GLY A 68 -5.70 10.94 -8.71
CA GLY A 68 -4.40 11.31 -8.15
C GLY A 68 -4.38 12.72 -7.55
N ASP A 69 -3.25 13.09 -6.95
CA ASP A 69 -2.99 14.45 -6.49
C ASP A 69 -3.22 15.48 -7.63
N PHE A 70 -3.98 16.55 -7.36
CA PHE A 70 -4.33 17.57 -8.35
C PHE A 70 -3.11 18.30 -8.92
N ARG A 71 -1.96 18.23 -8.23
CA ARG A 71 -0.69 18.79 -8.68
C ARG A 71 0.04 17.93 -9.72
N PHE A 72 -0.46 16.74 -10.05
CA PHE A 72 0.15 15.95 -11.12
C PHE A 72 0.22 16.76 -12.43
N GLY A 73 1.37 16.66 -13.10
CA GLY A 73 1.73 17.39 -14.31
C GLY A 73 2.06 18.88 -14.11
N ASN A 74 2.36 19.34 -12.88
CA ASN A 74 2.64 20.76 -12.61
C ASN A 74 3.88 21.33 -13.32
N ALA A 75 4.70 20.53 -14.03
CA ALA A 75 5.79 21.05 -14.86
C ALA A 75 5.27 21.87 -16.05
N VAL A 76 4.01 21.68 -16.46
CA VAL A 76 3.37 22.45 -17.54
C VAL A 76 3.37 23.97 -17.28
N LEU A 77 3.47 24.38 -16.01
CA LEU A 77 3.54 25.79 -15.61
C LEU A 77 4.84 26.47 -16.04
N ASN A 78 5.88 25.70 -16.41
CA ASN A 78 7.19 26.20 -16.78
C ASN A 78 7.40 26.29 -18.32
N ASN A 79 6.32 26.42 -19.11
CA ASN A 79 6.33 26.51 -20.58
C ASN A 79 6.78 25.25 -21.35
N GLU A 80 6.57 24.07 -20.78
CA GLU A 80 6.76 22.82 -21.52
C GLU A 80 5.48 22.42 -22.26
N LYS A 81 5.49 22.51 -23.60
CA LYS A 81 4.44 21.95 -24.49
C LYS A 81 4.35 20.42 -24.46
N THR A 82 5.17 19.77 -23.64
CA THR A 82 5.24 18.32 -23.50
C THR A 82 4.28 17.84 -22.42
N ARG A 83 3.63 16.71 -22.69
CA ARG A 83 2.84 15.98 -21.70
C ARG A 83 3.65 15.81 -20.41
N SER A 84 3.18 16.40 -19.30
CA SER A 84 3.86 16.37 -18.00
C SER A 84 3.18 15.38 -17.05
N LEU A 85 3.99 14.56 -16.37
CA LEU A 85 3.55 13.58 -15.38
C LEU A 85 4.20 13.86 -14.03
N GLY A 86 3.58 13.40 -12.95
CA GLY A 86 4.15 13.51 -11.60
C GLY A 86 4.16 14.94 -11.04
N ILE A 87 4.89 15.16 -9.95
CA ILE A 87 4.95 16.47 -9.27
C ILE A 87 6.40 16.94 -9.25
N VAL A 88 6.65 18.12 -9.82
CA VAL A 88 7.89 18.89 -9.69
C VAL A 88 7.79 19.68 -8.37
N LYS A 89 8.71 19.42 -7.44
CA LYS A 89 8.64 19.97 -6.07
C LYS A 89 8.82 21.48 -6.05
N GLU A 90 9.64 21.99 -6.95
CA GLU A 90 9.95 23.41 -7.12
C GLU A 90 8.71 24.22 -7.52
N ASN A 91 7.72 23.56 -8.12
CA ASN A 91 6.48 24.18 -8.56
C ASN A 91 5.37 24.13 -7.49
N ILE A 92 5.62 23.58 -6.29
CA ILE A 92 4.62 23.53 -5.20
C ILE A 92 4.61 24.86 -4.47
N ASN A 93 3.58 25.67 -4.72
CA ASN A 93 3.30 26.92 -4.00
C ASN A 93 1.82 27.29 -4.17
N SER A 94 1.34 28.24 -3.36
CA SER A 94 -0.08 28.64 -3.33
C SER A 94 -0.65 29.07 -4.70
N VAL A 95 0.14 29.76 -5.52
CA VAL A 95 -0.31 30.27 -6.82
C VAL A 95 -0.45 29.10 -7.81
N ASN A 96 0.60 28.29 -7.92
CA ASN A 96 0.63 27.14 -8.80
C ASN A 96 -0.40 26.08 -8.40
N ASP A 97 -0.54 25.80 -7.10
CA ASP A 97 -1.55 24.87 -6.59
C ASP A 97 -2.97 25.31 -6.97
N SER A 98 -3.25 26.62 -6.93
CA SER A 98 -4.56 27.16 -7.34
C SER A 98 -4.81 26.96 -8.84
N ILE A 99 -3.80 27.18 -9.69
CA ILE A 99 -3.89 26.96 -11.14
C ILE A 99 -4.11 25.46 -11.44
N MET A 100 -3.34 24.58 -10.80
CA MET A 100 -3.44 23.13 -10.99
C MET A 100 -4.79 22.59 -10.50
N LEU A 101 -5.30 23.11 -9.39
CA LEU A 101 -6.62 22.77 -8.88
C LEU A 101 -7.71 23.18 -9.87
N ALA A 102 -7.68 24.40 -10.39
CA ALA A 102 -8.66 24.85 -11.39
C ALA A 102 -8.67 23.91 -12.61
N LYS A 103 -7.49 23.58 -13.14
CA LYS A 103 -7.35 22.65 -14.28
C LYS A 103 -7.88 21.24 -13.96
N CYS A 104 -7.66 20.77 -12.74
CA CYS A 104 -8.20 19.50 -12.24
C CYS A 104 -9.74 19.54 -12.20
N LEU A 105 -10.33 20.60 -11.66
CA LEU A 105 -11.78 20.77 -11.56
C LEU A 105 -12.44 20.87 -12.93
N ASP A 106 -11.87 21.63 -13.88
CA ASP A 106 -12.39 21.73 -15.24
C ASP A 106 -12.49 20.34 -15.91
N SER A 107 -11.50 19.48 -15.68
CA SER A 107 -11.48 18.13 -16.25
C SER A 107 -12.43 17.18 -15.51
N LEU A 108 -12.51 17.30 -14.18
CA LEU A 108 -13.46 16.52 -13.38
C LEU A 108 -14.91 16.87 -13.71
N ASP A 109 -15.22 18.13 -14.02
CA ASP A 109 -16.54 18.55 -14.48
C ASP A 109 -16.92 17.81 -15.77
N VAL A 110 -16.04 17.81 -16.78
CA VAL A 110 -16.26 17.05 -18.03
C VAL A 110 -16.43 15.55 -17.76
N ILE A 111 -15.57 14.96 -16.93
CA ILE A 111 -15.63 13.54 -16.60
C ILE A 111 -16.90 13.20 -15.82
N SER A 112 -17.39 14.10 -14.98
CA SER A 112 -18.58 13.87 -14.15
C SER A 112 -19.88 13.78 -14.96
N GLU A 113 -19.90 14.32 -16.17
CA GLU A 113 -21.03 14.17 -17.10
C GLU A 113 -21.05 12.79 -17.80
N MET A 114 -19.98 12.00 -17.69
CA MET A 114 -19.90 10.68 -18.31
C MET A 114 -20.76 9.66 -17.56
N LYS A 115 -21.60 8.91 -18.29
CA LYS A 115 -22.68 8.07 -17.73
C LYS A 115 -22.20 7.02 -16.71
N ASN A 116 -21.16 6.28 -17.03
CA ASN A 116 -20.70 5.06 -16.35
C ASN A 116 -19.40 5.25 -15.56
N VAL A 117 -19.04 6.48 -15.23
CA VAL A 117 -17.85 6.79 -14.42
C VAL A 117 -18.18 6.81 -12.92
N LYS A 118 -17.28 6.26 -12.11
CA LYS A 118 -17.23 6.40 -10.65
C LYS A 118 -15.88 6.96 -10.24
N LEU A 119 -15.88 7.96 -9.37
CA LEU A 119 -14.69 8.68 -8.92
C LEU A 119 -14.29 8.22 -7.52
N ILE A 120 -13.01 7.88 -7.35
CA ILE A 120 -12.41 7.53 -6.06
C ILE A 120 -11.29 8.52 -5.77
N PHE A 121 -11.58 9.51 -4.93
CA PHE A 121 -10.63 10.54 -4.51
C PHE A 121 -9.67 10.04 -3.42
N TRP A 122 -8.97 8.94 -3.69
CA TRP A 122 -8.08 8.25 -2.72
C TRP A 122 -6.98 9.16 -2.19
N ASP A 123 -6.22 9.80 -3.09
CA ASP A 123 -5.08 10.65 -2.69
C ASP A 123 -5.56 11.82 -1.83
N LEU A 124 -6.64 12.47 -2.25
CA LEU A 124 -7.21 13.62 -1.53
C LEU A 124 -7.70 13.20 -0.13
N TYR A 125 -8.47 12.12 -0.04
CA TYR A 125 -9.05 11.65 1.21
C TYR A 125 -7.99 11.20 2.21
N ILE A 126 -7.06 10.34 1.79
CA ILE A 126 -6.00 9.84 2.67
C ILE A 126 -5.03 10.98 3.03
N ARG A 127 -4.80 11.96 2.15
CA ARG A 127 -4.01 13.15 2.48
C ARG A 127 -4.68 13.95 3.59
N GLU A 128 -5.98 14.19 3.49
CA GLU A 128 -6.75 14.88 4.53
C GLU A 128 -6.65 14.13 5.87
N PHE A 129 -6.84 12.81 5.87
CA PHE A 129 -6.66 11.97 7.05
C PHE A 129 -5.26 12.16 7.67
N THR A 130 -4.19 12.10 6.87
CA THR A 130 -2.82 12.28 7.40
C THR A 130 -2.57 13.69 7.92
N ASN A 131 -3.14 14.72 7.30
CA ASN A 131 -3.03 16.10 7.77
C ASN A 131 -3.76 16.28 9.10
N LYS A 132 -5.01 15.81 9.21
CA LYS A 132 -5.78 15.81 10.47
C LYS A 132 -5.03 15.10 11.59
N LYS A 133 -4.54 13.88 11.34
CA LYS A 133 -3.78 13.08 12.31
C LYS A 133 -2.49 13.77 12.79
N SER A 134 -1.87 14.60 11.94
CA SER A 134 -0.65 15.34 12.27
C SER A 134 -0.90 16.77 12.76
N GLY A 135 -2.17 17.17 12.97
CA GLY A 135 -2.54 18.52 13.41
C GLY A 135 -2.25 19.61 12.37
N ARG A 136 -2.12 19.25 11.08
CA ARG A 136 -1.86 20.21 10.00
C ARG A 136 -3.16 20.78 9.46
N HIS A 137 -3.16 22.09 9.19
CA HIS A 137 -4.33 22.83 8.65
C HIS A 137 -5.57 22.71 9.54
N SER A 138 -5.36 22.57 10.85
CA SER A 138 -6.44 22.58 11.84
C SER A 138 -6.47 23.94 12.52
N GLU A 139 -7.62 24.61 12.48
CA GLU A 139 -7.91 25.83 13.23
C GLU A 139 -8.92 25.48 14.31
N GLY A 140 -8.43 25.19 15.53
CA GLY A 140 -9.25 24.55 16.56
C GLY A 140 -9.54 23.08 16.23
N ASP A 141 -10.81 22.67 16.32
CA ASP A 141 -11.26 21.31 16.01
C ASP A 141 -11.64 21.10 14.53
N GLU A 142 -11.55 22.16 13.71
CA GLU A 142 -11.92 22.11 12.30
C GLU A 142 -10.71 22.02 11.38
N TYR A 143 -10.78 21.09 10.43
CA TYR A 143 -9.80 20.98 9.34
C TYR A 143 -10.20 21.92 8.20
N ASN A 144 -9.27 22.78 7.79
CA ASN A 144 -9.47 23.67 6.67
C ASN A 144 -8.15 23.90 5.92
N HIS A 145 -7.91 23.12 4.87
CA HIS A 145 -6.77 23.35 4.00
C HIS A 145 -7.07 24.47 2.98
N PRO A 146 -6.13 25.41 2.75
CA PRO A 146 -6.40 26.67 2.05
C PRO A 146 -6.87 26.52 0.59
N HIS A 147 -6.50 25.42 -0.07
CA HIS A 147 -6.84 25.20 -1.47
C HIS A 147 -7.91 24.13 -1.70
N TRP A 148 -8.01 23.13 -0.82
CA TRP A 148 -8.79 21.93 -1.10
C TRP A 148 -9.24 21.33 0.21
N ASN A 149 -10.44 20.78 0.23
CA ASN A 149 -10.97 19.99 1.34
C ASN A 149 -11.79 18.86 0.72
N TYR A 150 -11.66 17.63 1.22
CA TYR A 150 -12.30 16.45 0.64
C TYR A 150 -13.82 16.64 0.48
N ALA A 151 -14.47 17.22 1.49
CA ALA A 151 -15.91 17.50 1.51
C ALA A 151 -16.37 18.36 0.32
N PHE A 152 -15.52 19.25 -0.21
CA PHE A 152 -15.85 20.04 -1.40
C PHE A 152 -16.01 19.15 -2.65
N PHE A 153 -15.08 18.22 -2.88
CA PHE A 153 -15.11 17.34 -4.04
C PHE A 153 -16.26 16.33 -3.94
N GLU A 154 -16.43 15.74 -2.75
CA GLU A 154 -17.53 14.81 -2.49
C GLU A 154 -18.89 15.48 -2.74
N LYS A 155 -19.08 16.72 -2.29
CA LYS A 155 -20.31 17.49 -2.53
C LYS A 155 -20.50 17.84 -4.01
N ARG A 156 -19.46 18.37 -4.67
CA ARG A 156 -19.53 18.81 -6.09
C ARG A 156 -19.83 17.64 -7.02
N TYR A 157 -19.21 16.48 -6.80
CA TYR A 157 -19.31 15.31 -7.65
C TYR A 157 -20.09 14.15 -7.00
N HIS A 158 -21.03 14.44 -6.10
CA HIS A 158 -21.71 13.44 -5.25
C HIS A 158 -22.33 12.28 -6.02
N SER A 159 -22.90 12.54 -7.20
CA SER A 159 -23.57 11.53 -8.04
C SER A 159 -22.61 10.50 -8.65
N LYS A 160 -21.32 10.82 -8.69
CA LYS A 160 -20.25 9.97 -9.27
C LYS A 160 -19.25 9.49 -8.22
N THR A 161 -19.20 10.11 -7.05
CA THR A 161 -18.16 9.89 -6.05
C THR A 161 -18.47 8.67 -5.20
N ILE A 162 -17.46 7.81 -4.98
CA ILE A 162 -17.46 6.86 -3.88
C ILE A 162 -17.18 7.64 -2.59
N VAL A 163 -18.17 7.66 -1.69
CA VAL A 163 -18.24 8.49 -0.48
C VAL A 163 -17.32 7.94 0.61
N LEU A 164 -16.03 8.29 0.57
CA LEU A 164 -15.04 7.84 1.56
C LEU A 164 -15.23 8.52 2.91
N SER A 165 -16.02 9.59 3.02
CA SER A 165 -16.35 10.25 4.29
C SER A 165 -17.06 9.32 5.30
N GLU A 166 -17.61 8.18 4.85
CA GLU A 166 -18.09 7.10 5.72
C GLU A 166 -17.00 6.56 6.67
N LEU A 167 -15.73 6.72 6.31
CA LEU A 167 -14.59 6.25 7.12
C LEU A 167 -14.05 7.31 8.08
N ASN A 168 -14.73 8.47 8.19
CA ASN A 168 -14.32 9.51 9.11
C ASN A 168 -14.23 8.97 10.55
N ASN A 169 -13.22 9.42 11.28
CA ASN A 169 -12.89 9.01 12.65
C ASN A 169 -12.33 7.58 12.81
N LEU A 170 -12.12 6.84 11.72
CA LEU A 170 -11.44 5.54 11.76
C LEU A 170 -9.93 5.71 11.56
N ASP A 171 -9.14 4.77 12.07
CA ASP A 171 -7.69 4.73 11.81
C ASP A 171 -7.42 4.05 10.47
N LEU A 172 -6.89 4.82 9.52
CA LEU A 172 -6.66 4.40 8.14
C LEU A 172 -5.18 4.13 7.83
N ASP A 173 -4.29 4.25 8.82
CA ASP A 173 -2.84 4.16 8.62
C ASP A 173 -2.40 2.85 7.96
N PHE A 174 -3.11 1.75 8.21
CA PHE A 174 -2.79 0.45 7.66
C PHE A 174 -3.17 0.29 6.19
N LEU A 175 -3.90 1.24 5.60
CA LEU A 175 -4.35 1.19 4.20
C LEU A 175 -3.31 1.74 3.21
N PHE A 176 -2.23 2.37 3.66
CA PHE A 176 -1.19 2.96 2.79
C PHE A 176 0.22 2.83 3.38
N ILE A 177 1.26 2.94 2.54
CA ILE A 177 2.64 2.55 2.90
C ILE A 177 3.69 3.64 2.73
N ASP A 178 3.33 4.83 2.26
CA ASP A 178 4.29 5.92 2.12
C ASP A 178 3.63 7.30 2.09
N SER A 179 4.45 8.35 1.99
CA SER A 179 3.99 9.73 1.89
C SER A 179 3.32 10.05 0.55
N SER A 180 3.49 9.21 -0.47
CA SER A 180 2.77 9.30 -1.74
C SER A 180 1.43 8.55 -1.70
N LEU A 181 1.06 8.01 -0.55
CA LEU A 181 -0.23 7.36 -0.27
C LEU A 181 -0.47 6.12 -1.13
N HIS A 182 0.60 5.41 -1.53
CA HIS A 182 0.43 4.15 -2.23
C HIS A 182 -0.32 3.16 -1.33
N PRO A 183 -1.32 2.42 -1.86
CA PRO A 183 -2.10 1.49 -1.07
C PRO A 183 -1.22 0.37 -0.52
N SER A 184 -1.47 -0.04 0.71
CA SER A 184 -0.95 -1.29 1.25
C SER A 184 -1.68 -2.48 0.64
N ILE A 185 -1.31 -3.71 1.01
CA ILE A 185 -2.09 -4.90 0.64
C ILE A 185 -3.56 -4.79 1.08
N PHE A 186 -3.83 -4.13 2.21
CA PHE A 186 -5.19 -3.87 2.69
C PHE A 186 -5.84 -2.72 1.95
N GLY A 187 -5.08 -1.69 1.55
CA GLY A 187 -5.57 -0.65 0.65
C GLY A 187 -6.02 -1.22 -0.70
N TYR A 188 -5.26 -2.15 -1.29
CA TYR A 188 -5.70 -2.85 -2.51
C TYR A 188 -6.90 -3.75 -2.26
N ASN A 189 -7.00 -4.41 -1.10
CA ASN A 189 -8.20 -5.15 -0.71
C ASN A 189 -9.42 -4.23 -0.63
N PHE A 190 -9.27 -3.05 -0.01
CA PHE A 190 -10.32 -2.04 0.08
C PHE A 190 -10.78 -1.60 -1.31
N LEU A 191 -9.84 -1.17 -2.15
CA LEU A 191 -10.16 -0.68 -3.48
C LEU A 191 -10.73 -1.79 -4.38
N LEU A 192 -10.28 -3.04 -4.26
CA LEU A 192 -10.87 -4.16 -5.00
C LEU A 192 -12.35 -4.35 -4.61
N ASN A 193 -12.66 -4.28 -3.33
CA ASN A 193 -14.03 -4.39 -2.85
C ASN A 193 -14.94 -3.27 -3.40
N LEU A 194 -14.42 -2.03 -3.48
CA LEU A 194 -15.14 -0.92 -4.09
C LEU A 194 -15.45 -1.17 -5.58
N VAL A 195 -14.46 -1.62 -6.36
CA VAL A 195 -14.68 -1.90 -7.79
C VAL A 195 -15.57 -3.14 -8.02
N THR A 196 -15.73 -4.01 -7.02
CA THR A 196 -16.69 -5.12 -7.03
C THR A 196 -18.09 -4.73 -6.56
N ASN A 197 -18.39 -3.42 -6.42
CA ASN A 197 -19.68 -2.87 -5.99
C ASN A 197 -20.05 -3.11 -4.50
N ASN A 198 -19.07 -3.34 -3.62
CA ASN A 198 -19.33 -3.34 -2.18
C ASN A 198 -19.43 -1.90 -1.66
N SER A 199 -20.16 -1.68 -0.56
CA SER A 199 -20.21 -0.38 0.10
C SER A 199 -18.83 0.01 0.67
N VAL A 200 -18.62 1.29 0.97
CA VAL A 200 -17.38 1.76 1.59
C VAL A 200 -17.16 1.09 2.95
N THR A 201 -18.22 1.05 3.76
CA THR A 201 -18.22 0.36 5.05
C THR A 201 -17.88 -1.14 4.92
N ASP A 202 -18.53 -1.88 4.02
CA ASP A 202 -18.24 -3.31 3.84
C ASP A 202 -16.82 -3.56 3.33
N SER A 203 -16.35 -2.69 2.43
CA SER A 203 -14.98 -2.73 1.90
C SER A 203 -13.96 -2.56 3.03
N PHE A 204 -14.21 -1.64 3.96
CA PHE A 204 -13.34 -1.44 5.13
C PHE A 204 -13.41 -2.63 6.11
N LEU A 205 -14.60 -3.17 6.38
CA LEU A 205 -14.77 -4.36 7.21
C LEU A 205 -14.05 -5.59 6.61
N SER A 206 -14.06 -5.74 5.28
CA SER A 206 -13.24 -6.75 4.58
C SER A 206 -11.76 -6.60 4.93
N CYS A 207 -11.23 -5.37 4.89
CA CYS A 207 -9.83 -5.12 5.21
C CYS A 207 -9.49 -5.49 6.65
N LEU A 208 -10.34 -5.17 7.61
CA LEU A 208 -10.13 -5.55 9.02
C LEU A 208 -10.15 -7.07 9.21
N ARG A 209 -11.06 -7.78 8.54
CA ARG A 209 -11.11 -9.25 8.56
C ARG A 209 -9.87 -9.88 7.93
N PHE A 210 -9.43 -9.32 6.80
CA PHE A 210 -8.21 -9.76 6.13
C PHE A 210 -6.99 -9.54 7.02
N ARG A 211 -6.86 -8.35 7.62
CA ARG A 211 -5.79 -8.05 8.59
C ARG A 211 -5.81 -9.02 9.76
N CYS A 212 -6.97 -9.29 10.35
CA CYS A 212 -7.11 -10.26 11.44
C CYS A 212 -6.66 -11.68 11.02
N ALA A 213 -6.93 -12.09 9.77
CA ALA A 213 -6.48 -13.38 9.26
C ALA A 213 -4.95 -13.44 9.12
N ILE A 214 -4.32 -12.37 8.63
CA ILE A 214 -2.85 -12.26 8.59
C ILE A 214 -2.26 -12.28 10.00
N ASP A 215 -2.80 -11.48 10.92
CA ASP A 215 -2.30 -11.39 12.30
C ASP A 215 -2.40 -12.75 13.03
N LYS A 216 -3.45 -13.54 12.77
CA LYS A 216 -3.58 -14.91 13.29
C LYS A 216 -2.49 -15.85 12.79
N GLU A 217 -2.05 -15.68 11.55
CA GLU A 217 -0.99 -16.53 10.98
C GLU A 217 0.42 -16.08 11.37
N LEU A 218 0.58 -14.80 11.70
CA LEU A 218 1.80 -14.26 12.30
C LEU A 218 1.82 -14.39 13.82
N ASN A 219 0.80 -15.02 14.40
CA ASN A 219 0.73 -15.24 15.84
C ASN A 219 1.88 -16.13 16.31
N CYS A 220 2.67 -15.60 17.24
CA CYS A 220 3.82 -16.31 17.80
C CYS A 220 3.58 -16.64 19.27
N SER A 221 3.47 -17.93 19.60
CA SER A 221 3.27 -18.41 20.97
C SER A 221 4.52 -18.26 21.84
N LYS A 222 5.71 -18.36 21.23
CA LYS A 222 6.99 -18.20 21.92
C LYS A 222 7.34 -16.72 22.06
N PRO A 223 7.64 -16.22 23.27
CA PRO A 223 8.22 -14.89 23.45
C PRO A 223 9.43 -14.70 22.52
N THR A 224 9.37 -13.71 21.64
CA THR A 224 10.33 -13.52 20.55
C THR A 224 10.77 -12.06 20.48
N VAL A 225 12.04 -11.82 20.16
CA VAL A 225 12.58 -10.51 19.83
C VAL A 225 13.13 -10.57 18.42
N ILE A 226 12.64 -9.68 17.56
CA ILE A 226 13.10 -9.53 16.18
C ILE A 226 14.06 -8.37 16.12
N ILE A 227 15.23 -8.59 15.54
CA ILE A 227 16.26 -7.56 15.44
C ILE A 227 16.83 -7.42 14.04
N GLY A 228 17.36 -6.23 13.78
CA GLY A 228 18.08 -5.88 12.57
C GLY A 228 18.49 -4.41 12.59
N ASN A 229 19.29 -4.00 11.60
CA ASN A 229 19.69 -2.60 11.41
C ASN A 229 19.48 -2.11 9.95
N GLY A 230 19.14 -3.02 9.04
CA GLY A 230 19.06 -2.74 7.60
C GLY A 230 17.73 -2.15 7.12
N VAL A 231 17.59 -1.99 5.80
CA VAL A 231 16.40 -1.43 5.15
C VAL A 231 15.17 -2.29 5.43
N PHE A 232 15.29 -3.61 5.30
CA PHE A 232 14.20 -4.55 5.53
C PHE A 232 13.67 -4.46 6.96
N PHE A 233 14.56 -4.41 7.96
CA PHE A 233 14.14 -4.28 9.35
C PHE A 233 13.44 -2.94 9.62
N ARG A 234 13.91 -1.84 9.00
CA ARG A 234 13.21 -0.55 9.06
C ARG A 234 11.83 -0.62 8.42
N THR A 235 11.67 -1.35 7.31
CA THR A 235 10.37 -1.58 6.68
C THR A 235 9.43 -2.39 7.58
N ILE A 236 9.92 -3.44 8.26
CA ILE A 236 9.12 -4.15 9.28
C ILE A 236 8.65 -3.16 10.34
N HIS A 237 9.56 -2.40 10.94
CA HIS A 237 9.20 -1.41 11.96
C HIS A 237 8.16 -0.41 11.47
N TYR A 238 8.29 0.06 10.23
CA TYR A 238 7.33 0.95 9.61
C TYR A 238 5.96 0.28 9.42
N TYR A 239 5.92 -0.99 9.00
CA TYR A 239 4.66 -1.73 8.87
C TYR A 239 3.99 -1.98 10.22
N LEU A 240 4.78 -2.17 11.28
CA LEU A 240 4.27 -2.27 12.64
C LEU A 240 3.69 -0.95 13.14
N SER A 241 4.39 0.16 12.93
CA SER A 241 3.91 1.48 13.37
C SER A 241 2.66 1.93 12.62
N LYS A 242 2.50 1.47 11.37
CA LYS A 242 1.29 1.67 10.56
C LYS A 242 0.17 0.66 10.84
N GLY A 243 0.40 -0.36 11.65
CA GLY A 243 -0.58 -1.42 11.88
C GLY A 243 -0.87 -2.27 10.64
N ILE A 244 0.01 -2.28 9.64
CA ILE A 244 -0.07 -3.20 8.49
C ILE A 244 0.26 -4.62 8.96
N ILE A 245 1.15 -4.74 9.93
CA ILE A 245 1.41 -6.00 10.63
C ILE A 245 1.17 -5.72 12.10
N SER A 246 0.39 -6.57 12.77
CA SER A 246 0.29 -6.52 14.22
C SER A 246 1.15 -7.63 14.82
N LEU A 247 2.11 -7.28 15.66
CA LEU A 247 2.81 -8.27 16.47
C LEU A 247 1.97 -8.64 17.69
N ASN A 248 1.95 -9.93 18.01
CA ASN A 248 1.44 -10.39 19.31
C ASN A 248 2.25 -9.71 20.44
N VAL A 249 1.63 -9.49 21.61
CA VAL A 249 2.27 -9.03 22.86
C VAL A 249 3.56 -9.78 23.23
N ASN A 250 3.73 -11.02 22.74
CA ASN A 250 4.90 -11.85 22.93
C ASN A 250 6.07 -11.51 22.00
N VAL A 251 5.88 -10.67 20.97
CA VAL A 251 6.92 -10.29 20.02
C VAL A 251 7.33 -8.84 20.22
N GLN A 252 8.62 -8.62 20.38
CA GLN A 252 9.23 -7.28 20.44
C GLN A 252 10.16 -7.06 19.25
N THR A 253 10.44 -5.80 18.96
CA THR A 253 11.46 -5.40 17.99
C THR A 253 12.52 -4.55 18.67
N SER A 254 13.78 -4.73 18.27
CA SER A 254 14.92 -3.97 18.80
C SER A 254 15.99 -3.79 17.73
N ARG A 255 16.81 -2.74 17.84
CA ARG A 255 18.04 -2.67 17.03
C ARG A 255 18.96 -3.84 17.38
N ALA A 256 19.77 -4.25 16.41
CA ALA A 256 20.64 -5.40 16.58
C ALA A 256 21.66 -5.17 17.70
N ASP A 257 22.27 -3.98 17.76
CA ASP A 257 23.30 -3.66 18.76
C ASP A 257 22.73 -3.70 20.18
N ASP A 258 21.54 -3.14 20.40
CA ASP A 258 20.89 -3.11 21.72
C ASP A 258 20.60 -4.53 22.26
N ALA A 259 20.18 -5.45 21.38
CA ALA A 259 19.80 -6.80 21.78
C ALA A 259 21.00 -7.78 21.83
N LEU A 260 21.94 -7.67 20.90
CA LEU A 260 23.10 -8.59 20.83
C LEU A 260 24.06 -8.38 22.00
N PHE A 261 24.17 -7.15 22.51
CA PHE A 261 25.07 -6.80 23.60
C PHE A 261 24.38 -6.72 24.97
N THR A 262 23.15 -7.23 25.09
CA THR A 262 22.49 -7.36 26.39
C THR A 262 23.27 -8.29 27.31
N LYS A 263 23.51 -7.86 28.55
CA LYS A 263 24.26 -8.64 29.56
C LYS A 263 23.37 -9.64 30.30
N ARG A 264 22.06 -9.45 30.28
CA ARG A 264 21.10 -10.32 30.98
C ARG A 264 20.80 -11.54 30.14
N GLN A 265 20.61 -12.69 30.79
CA GLN A 265 20.08 -13.88 30.13
C GLN A 265 18.64 -13.59 29.71
N GLU A 266 18.36 -13.74 28.42
CA GLU A 266 17.02 -13.56 27.87
C GLU A 266 16.38 -14.91 27.57
N GLU A 267 15.23 -15.16 28.21
CA GLU A 267 14.43 -16.38 28.03
C GLU A 267 13.64 -16.37 26.71
N ARG A 268 13.62 -15.24 26.01
CA ARG A 268 12.96 -15.08 24.71
C ARG A 268 13.81 -15.66 23.58
N ARG A 269 13.16 -16.01 22.48
CA ARG A 269 13.83 -16.33 21.22
C ARG A 269 14.29 -15.04 20.53
N LEU A 270 15.48 -15.06 19.92
CA LEU A 270 16.00 -13.98 19.10
C LEU A 270 15.96 -14.35 17.61
N ILE A 271 15.37 -13.50 16.77
CA ILE A 271 15.40 -13.62 15.31
C ILE A 271 16.17 -12.42 14.76
N PHE A 272 17.31 -12.67 14.12
CA PHE A 272 18.18 -11.64 13.57
C PHE A 272 18.11 -11.61 12.03
N PHE A 273 17.52 -10.54 11.50
CA PHE A 273 17.57 -10.21 10.07
C PHE A 273 18.80 -9.38 9.75
N SER A 274 19.68 -9.95 8.95
CA SER A 274 20.98 -9.38 8.61
C SER A 274 21.07 -9.00 7.13
N GLU A 275 21.61 -7.81 6.83
CA GLU A 275 21.74 -7.25 5.47
C GLU A 275 23.19 -6.96 5.07
N TYR A 276 24.17 -7.64 5.69
CA TYR A 276 25.59 -7.39 5.40
C TYR A 276 25.97 -7.89 4.00
N ARG A 277 26.52 -7.01 3.18
CA ARG A 277 26.91 -7.32 1.79
C ARG A 277 28.26 -8.01 1.66
N ASN A 278 29.18 -7.82 2.61
CA ASN A 278 30.49 -8.46 2.60
C ASN A 278 30.54 -9.61 3.62
N GLU A 279 31.36 -10.61 3.31
CA GLU A 279 31.50 -11.84 4.09
C GLU A 279 32.02 -11.57 5.50
N TYR A 280 33.04 -10.73 5.64
CA TYR A 280 33.61 -10.37 6.94
C TYR A 280 32.57 -9.82 7.94
N ALA A 281 31.72 -8.88 7.51
CA ALA A 281 30.68 -8.31 8.37
C ALA A 281 29.60 -9.33 8.73
N ARG A 282 29.32 -10.28 7.82
CA ARG A 282 28.39 -11.40 8.05
C ARG A 282 28.92 -12.36 9.12
N GLU A 283 30.17 -12.80 8.98
CA GLU A 283 30.86 -13.66 9.95
C GLU A 283 30.93 -12.98 11.33
N LYS A 284 31.26 -11.69 11.35
CA LYS A 284 31.29 -10.90 12.58
C LYS A 284 29.92 -10.86 13.27
N ALA A 285 28.85 -10.64 12.50
CA ALA A 285 27.49 -10.62 13.01
C ALA A 285 27.03 -11.99 13.54
N GLN A 286 27.39 -13.07 12.86
CA GLN A 286 27.16 -14.43 13.33
C GLN A 286 27.91 -14.70 14.65
N SER A 287 29.19 -14.32 14.74
CA SER A 287 29.96 -14.45 15.98
C SER A 287 29.33 -13.68 17.15
N TYR A 288 28.77 -12.50 16.91
CA TYR A 288 28.04 -11.76 17.93
C TYR A 288 26.75 -12.47 18.35
N LEU A 289 25.98 -13.01 17.40
CA LEU A 289 24.78 -13.77 17.70
C LEU A 289 25.09 -15.04 18.51
N GLU A 290 26.15 -15.77 18.15
CA GLU A 290 26.60 -16.97 18.87
C GLU A 290 26.91 -16.65 20.33
N LYS A 291 27.58 -15.53 20.59
CA LYS A 291 27.97 -15.06 21.93
C LYS A 291 26.82 -14.42 22.72
N ALA A 292 25.74 -13.99 22.06
CA ALA A 292 24.63 -13.31 22.73
C ALA A 292 23.89 -14.26 23.70
N ASN A 293 23.48 -13.76 24.86
CA ASN A 293 22.91 -14.59 25.94
C ASN A 293 21.39 -14.82 25.80
N TRP A 294 20.98 -15.45 24.69
CA TRP A 294 19.58 -15.71 24.33
C TRP A 294 19.30 -17.21 24.22
N LYS A 295 18.11 -17.64 24.68
CA LYS A 295 17.70 -19.05 24.75
C LYS A 295 17.67 -19.77 23.40
N GLU A 296 17.01 -19.16 22.43
CA GLU A 296 16.90 -19.66 21.05
C GLU A 296 17.34 -18.54 20.11
N LYS A 297 18.10 -18.86 19.07
CA LYS A 297 18.65 -17.86 18.14
C LYS A 297 18.42 -18.31 16.70
N THR A 298 17.92 -17.42 15.86
CA THR A 298 17.71 -17.66 14.44
C THR A 298 18.38 -16.54 13.66
N TYR A 299 19.32 -16.89 12.78
CA TYR A 299 19.99 -15.96 11.87
C TYR A 299 19.40 -16.07 10.48
N ILE A 300 19.13 -14.92 9.85
CA ILE A 300 18.56 -14.85 8.51
C ILE A 300 19.41 -13.92 7.65
N ASP A 301 20.04 -14.50 6.64
CA ASP A 301 20.89 -13.79 5.68
C ASP A 301 20.04 -13.28 4.50
N PHE A 302 19.70 -12.00 4.57
CA PHE A 302 18.83 -11.35 3.59
C PHE A 302 19.42 -11.30 2.18
N PRO A 303 20.70 -10.92 1.95
CA PRO A 303 21.36 -11.04 0.65
C PRO A 303 21.26 -12.43 0.02
N ASN A 304 21.44 -13.49 0.80
CA ASN A 304 21.32 -14.86 0.30
C ASN A 304 19.86 -15.17 -0.13
N LEU A 305 18.86 -14.78 0.67
CA LEU A 305 17.45 -14.87 0.24
C LEU A 305 17.18 -14.08 -1.05
N LYS A 306 17.74 -12.87 -1.15
CA LYS A 306 17.56 -11.99 -2.32
C LYS A 306 18.05 -12.64 -3.61
N ASN A 307 19.16 -13.37 -3.56
CA ASN A 307 19.75 -14.04 -4.73
C ASN A 307 18.95 -15.28 -5.19
N ARG A 308 18.12 -15.87 -4.32
CA ARG A 308 17.32 -17.07 -4.62
C ARG A 308 15.95 -16.76 -5.22
N LEU A 309 15.50 -15.51 -5.14
CA LEU A 309 14.14 -15.10 -5.45
C LEU A 309 14.15 -14.09 -6.62
N ARG A 310 13.06 -14.06 -7.39
CA ARG A 310 12.89 -13.05 -8.45
C ARG A 310 12.64 -11.67 -7.82
N SER A 311 13.26 -10.63 -8.35
CA SER A 311 13.13 -9.26 -7.82
C SER A 311 11.68 -8.78 -7.69
N SER A 312 10.81 -9.12 -8.67
CA SER A 312 9.38 -8.77 -8.67
C SER A 312 8.57 -9.38 -7.53
N ILE A 313 9.09 -10.43 -6.88
CA ILE A 313 8.46 -11.09 -5.73
C ILE A 313 9.01 -10.51 -4.42
N ILE A 314 10.16 -9.84 -4.45
CA ILE A 314 10.86 -9.35 -3.26
C ILE A 314 10.57 -7.87 -3.02
N PHE A 315 10.54 -7.07 -4.08
CA PHE A 315 10.46 -5.61 -3.98
C PHE A 315 9.18 -5.09 -4.62
N GLU A 316 8.67 -3.99 -4.09
CA GLU A 316 7.73 -3.15 -4.82
C GLU A 316 8.45 -2.46 -5.99
N ILE A 317 7.65 -2.00 -6.96
CA ILE A 317 8.10 -1.31 -8.18
C ILE A 317 9.08 -0.16 -7.90
N THR A 318 8.98 0.46 -6.72
CA THR A 318 9.76 1.64 -6.37
C THR A 318 10.62 1.42 -5.15
N ASN A 319 11.88 1.86 -5.24
CA ASN A 319 12.78 2.19 -4.12
C ASN A 319 13.35 1.03 -3.29
N ASP A 320 13.52 -0.18 -3.85
CA ASP A 320 14.05 -1.34 -3.11
C ASP A 320 13.28 -1.62 -1.80
N VAL A 321 12.02 -1.17 -1.70
CA VAL A 321 11.17 -1.44 -0.55
C VAL A 321 10.68 -2.89 -0.65
N PRO A 322 10.95 -3.73 0.35
CA PRO A 322 10.45 -5.10 0.36
C PRO A 322 8.92 -5.11 0.26
N ASN A 323 8.37 -5.92 -0.64
CA ASN A 323 6.92 -6.02 -0.78
C ASN A 323 6.30 -6.73 0.43
N PHE A 324 5.00 -6.54 0.62
CA PHE A 324 4.27 -7.13 1.74
C PHE A 324 4.36 -8.67 1.75
N LEU A 325 4.21 -9.34 0.59
CA LEU A 325 4.25 -10.81 0.51
C LEU A 325 5.55 -11.35 1.11
N PHE A 326 6.68 -10.74 0.76
CA PHE A 326 7.98 -11.18 1.20
C PHE A 326 8.19 -10.94 2.69
N ILE A 327 7.80 -9.77 3.22
CA ILE A 327 7.84 -9.50 4.67
C ILE A 327 6.98 -10.53 5.43
N TYR A 328 5.74 -10.73 4.99
CA TYR A 328 4.80 -11.67 5.60
C TYR A 328 5.34 -13.11 5.56
N ALA A 329 5.80 -13.58 4.41
CA ALA A 329 6.36 -14.92 4.24
C ALA A 329 7.57 -15.13 5.15
N LEU A 330 8.46 -14.14 5.21
CA LEU A 330 9.69 -14.23 5.97
C LEU A 330 9.40 -14.21 7.47
N LEU A 331 8.54 -13.32 7.95
CA LEU A 331 8.11 -13.31 9.35
C LEU A 331 7.43 -14.63 9.74
N LYS A 332 6.46 -15.11 8.95
CA LYS A 332 5.74 -16.36 9.22
C LYS A 332 6.68 -17.56 9.27
N SER A 333 7.58 -17.68 8.29
CA SER A 333 8.58 -18.75 8.25
C SER A 333 9.49 -18.72 9.49
N SER A 334 10.04 -17.54 9.81
CA SER A 334 10.98 -17.35 10.92
C SER A 334 10.32 -17.60 12.28
N MET A 335 9.08 -17.12 12.45
CA MET A 335 8.32 -17.30 13.70
C MET A 335 7.96 -18.76 13.96
N ASN A 336 7.82 -19.58 12.92
CA ASN A 336 7.61 -21.02 13.03
C ASN A 336 8.91 -21.81 13.21
N GLY A 337 10.06 -21.13 13.30
CA GLY A 337 11.37 -21.78 13.48
C GLY A 337 11.87 -22.51 12.23
N ASN A 338 11.30 -22.22 11.06
CA ASN A 338 11.81 -22.75 9.80
C ASN A 338 13.15 -22.06 9.46
N THR A 339 14.10 -22.86 8.96
CA THR A 339 15.36 -22.35 8.44
C THR A 339 15.17 -21.71 7.07
N GLN A 340 16.13 -20.89 6.65
CA GLN A 340 16.15 -20.23 5.35
C GLN A 340 16.07 -21.21 4.16
N ASP A 341 16.50 -22.46 4.34
CA ASP A 341 16.45 -23.50 3.31
C ASP A 341 15.03 -23.98 3.03
N LYS A 342 14.13 -23.90 4.02
CA LYS A 342 12.72 -24.28 3.92
C LYS A 342 11.81 -23.13 3.48
N PHE A 343 12.38 -22.00 3.08
CA PHE A 343 11.60 -20.84 2.65
C PHE A 343 10.97 -21.07 1.27
N ASP A 344 9.66 -21.29 1.26
CA ASP A 344 8.86 -21.45 0.04
C ASP A 344 7.90 -20.28 -0.15
N ILE A 345 8.31 -19.30 -0.95
CA ILE A 345 7.52 -18.10 -1.21
C ILE A 345 6.21 -18.38 -1.95
N ASN A 346 6.14 -19.47 -2.73
CA ASN A 346 4.95 -19.79 -3.51
C ASN A 346 3.83 -20.29 -2.59
N ALA A 347 4.16 -21.13 -1.61
CA ALA A 347 3.19 -21.54 -0.59
C ALA A 347 2.58 -20.33 0.17
N PHE A 348 3.39 -19.31 0.46
CA PHE A 348 2.90 -18.07 1.08
C PHE A 348 2.08 -17.21 0.11
N LYS A 349 2.45 -17.18 -1.18
CA LYS A 349 1.66 -16.53 -2.23
C LYS A 349 0.27 -17.15 -2.33
N ASP A 350 0.17 -18.49 -2.35
CA ASP A 350 -1.10 -19.19 -2.40
C ASP A 350 -1.95 -18.93 -1.15
N SER A 351 -1.31 -18.93 0.02
CA SER A 351 -1.96 -18.56 1.29
C SER A 351 -2.51 -17.13 1.24
N LEU A 352 -1.74 -16.19 0.70
CA LEU A 352 -2.15 -14.80 0.57
C LEU A 352 -3.32 -14.64 -0.42
N ASN A 353 -3.28 -15.33 -1.57
CA ASN A 353 -4.41 -15.37 -2.53
C ASN A 353 -5.69 -15.87 -1.87
N LYS A 354 -5.61 -16.99 -1.13
CA LYS A 354 -6.76 -17.54 -0.41
C LYS A 354 -7.37 -16.55 0.59
N HIS A 355 -6.54 -15.85 1.36
CA HIS A 355 -7.04 -14.82 2.28
C HIS A 355 -7.67 -13.64 1.53
N PHE A 356 -7.04 -13.20 0.44
CA PHE A 356 -7.54 -12.10 -0.36
C PHE A 356 -8.90 -12.44 -0.98
N ILE A 357 -9.00 -13.60 -1.65
CA ILE A 357 -10.25 -14.13 -2.25
C ILE A 357 -11.35 -14.23 -1.20
N ARG A 358 -11.06 -14.86 -0.05
CA ARG A 358 -12.03 -15.04 1.03
C ARG A 358 -12.61 -13.71 1.53
N ASN A 359 -11.79 -12.67 1.60
CA ASN A 359 -12.23 -11.39 2.16
C ASN A 359 -12.84 -10.46 1.09
N CYS A 360 -12.41 -10.54 -0.18
CA CYS A 360 -12.98 -9.73 -1.27
C CYS A 360 -14.25 -10.33 -1.90
N LEU A 361 -14.34 -11.65 -2.05
CA LEU A 361 -15.33 -12.30 -2.90
C LEU A 361 -16.41 -13.08 -2.12
N CYS A 362 -16.31 -13.19 -0.80
CA CYS A 362 -17.26 -13.93 0.04
C CYS A 362 -18.10 -13.03 0.96
N LEU A 363 -18.15 -11.72 0.68
CA LEU A 363 -19.11 -10.80 1.32
C LEU A 363 -20.43 -10.67 0.53
N SER A 364 -20.57 -11.40 -0.58
CA SER A 364 -21.82 -11.52 -1.33
C SER A 364 -22.69 -12.67 -0.84
#